data_AF-A0A1T5GDQ2-F1
#
_entry.id   AF-A0A1T5GDQ2-F1
#
_cell.length_a   1.000
_cell.length_b   1.000
_cell.length_c   1.000
_cell.angle_alpha   90.00
_cell.angle_beta   90.00
_cell.angle_gamma   90.00
#
_symmetry.space_group_name_H-M   'P 1'
#
loop_
_entity.id
_entity.type
_entity.pdbx_description
1 polymer ?
#
loop_
_entity_poly.entity_id
_entity_poly.type
_entity_poly.pdbx_seq_one_letter_code
_entity_poly.pdbx_strand_id
1 'polypeptide(L)'
;MLRSDFEVLRNVYHLLQDSILSDEDASFLLGKSDGYFFEILDPTNKKKFKQDLWTLFVPIFQTPFVNVLPSAHVGAEEEVKLTSTANYNKKSTIYRFTVNYEDRTEDKNGVEHKIAVEPEYLEWKKKVVTGERKVENKPLTHYLKFLISEGFFFTPKTSLFVLIHLRKYFDKPFTAEDLGVSIRKLCRRQAGIETLLQRNIDDSRYSYSELYDISALDEVSELPEVLLEMASSSTVTARYKIKHQVRGMLGFIELNNRELVNIAVHPNFREMRMAARLLDYVMALDKKAPLTVEVNVNSPFLDFLTNCSFTESEEDRKFRKANKEVVIIKMKRGTKKEEENG
;
A
#
# COMPACT_ATOMS: atom_id res chain seq x y z
N MET A 1 10.47 21.69 11.12
CA MET A 1 9.38 21.07 10.32
C MET A 1 8.45 22.22 9.93
N LEU A 2 7.67 22.17 8.86
CA LEU A 2 6.68 23.23 8.67
C LEU A 2 5.64 23.16 9.80
N ARG A 3 5.17 24.30 10.29
CA ARG A 3 4.15 24.37 11.35
C ARG A 3 2.87 23.67 10.92
N SER A 4 2.50 23.78 9.65
CA SER A 4 1.39 23.03 9.04
C SER A 4 1.53 21.51 9.22
N ASP A 5 2.67 20.93 8.88
CA ASP A 5 2.92 19.49 9.04
C ASP A 5 2.89 19.07 10.51
N PHE A 6 3.47 19.89 11.40
CA PHE A 6 3.50 19.63 12.84
C PHE A 6 2.09 19.64 13.45
N GLU A 7 1.27 20.62 13.08
CA GLU A 7 -0.12 20.71 13.54
C GLU A 7 -0.97 19.54 13.03
N VAL A 8 -0.72 19.04 11.81
CA VAL A 8 -1.38 17.81 11.34
C VAL A 8 -0.97 16.62 12.20
N LEU A 9 0.34 16.45 12.49
CA LEU A 9 0.81 15.38 13.38
C LEU A 9 0.17 15.47 14.77
N ARG A 10 0.07 16.69 15.32
CA ARG A 10 -0.58 16.97 16.60
C ARG A 10 -2.05 16.58 16.57
N ASN A 11 -2.80 17.03 15.56
CA ASN A 11 -4.22 16.72 15.41
C ASN A 11 -4.45 15.21 15.28
N VAL A 12 -3.65 14.53 14.46
CA VAL A 12 -3.74 13.08 14.27
C VAL A 12 -3.38 12.31 15.55
N TYR A 13 -2.41 12.78 16.32
CA TYR A 13 -2.11 12.22 17.64
C TYR A 13 -3.29 12.37 18.61
N HIS A 14 -3.94 13.54 18.66
CA HIS A 14 -5.13 13.75 19.49
C HIS A 14 -6.29 12.85 19.05
N LEU A 15 -6.54 12.72 17.75
CA LEU A 15 -7.54 11.79 17.22
C LEU A 15 -7.27 10.34 17.66
N LEU A 16 -6.01 9.91 17.73
CA LEU A 16 -5.67 8.59 18.28
C LEU A 16 -6.03 8.49 19.77
N GLN A 17 -5.66 9.49 20.58
CA GLN A 17 -5.94 9.50 22.02
C GLN A 17 -7.44 9.49 22.33
N ASP A 18 -8.23 10.19 21.51
CA ASP A 18 -9.68 10.30 21.68
C ASP A 18 -10.43 9.09 21.10
N SER A 19 -9.73 8.21 20.37
CA SER A 19 -10.31 7.02 19.76
C SER A 19 -10.12 5.77 20.62
N ILE A 20 -10.90 4.73 20.32
CA ILE A 20 -10.68 3.38 20.84
C ILE A 20 -9.53 2.64 20.14
N LEU A 21 -8.94 3.22 19.10
CA LEU A 21 -7.95 2.55 18.27
C LEU A 21 -6.60 2.51 18.99
N SER A 22 -5.97 1.35 18.97
CA SER A 22 -4.56 1.25 19.30
C SER A 22 -3.69 1.65 18.09
N ASP A 23 -2.40 1.85 18.36
CA ASP A 23 -1.40 2.01 17.29
C ASP A 23 -1.35 0.78 16.34
N GLU A 24 -1.57 -0.43 16.86
CA GLU A 24 -1.65 -1.64 16.03
C GLU A 24 -2.84 -1.56 15.08
N ASP A 25 -3.99 -1.09 15.57
CA ASP A 25 -5.20 -0.95 14.77
C ASP A 25 -5.03 0.09 13.68
N ALA A 26 -4.49 1.26 14.02
CA ALA A 26 -4.20 2.31 13.05
C ALA A 26 -3.19 1.85 12.00
N SER A 27 -2.11 1.17 12.42
CA SER A 27 -1.11 0.58 11.52
C SER A 27 -1.73 -0.47 10.59
N PHE A 28 -2.58 -1.35 11.14
CA PHE A 28 -3.30 -2.35 10.38
C PHE A 28 -4.23 -1.73 9.33
N LEU A 29 -4.96 -0.66 9.66
CA LEU A 29 -5.83 0.04 8.72
C LEU A 29 -5.04 0.75 7.61
N LEU A 30 -3.85 1.28 7.92
CA LEU A 30 -2.92 1.79 6.92
C LEU A 30 -2.30 0.70 6.03
N GLY A 31 -2.56 -0.58 6.33
CA GLY A 31 -1.94 -1.71 5.64
C GLY A 31 -0.45 -1.81 5.96
N LYS A 32 -0.05 -1.53 7.19
CA LYS A 32 1.36 -1.50 7.60
C LYS A 32 1.61 -2.47 8.75
N SER A 33 2.88 -2.70 9.05
CA SER A 33 3.28 -3.51 10.20
C SER A 33 2.94 -2.80 11.51
N ASP A 34 2.68 -3.58 12.55
CA ASP A 34 2.45 -3.09 13.91
C ASP A 34 3.57 -2.11 14.33
N GLY A 35 3.21 -0.97 14.92
CA GLY A 35 4.17 0.09 15.27
C GLY A 35 4.30 1.21 14.25
N TYR A 36 3.88 0.99 12.99
CA TYR A 36 4.11 1.95 11.92
C TYR A 36 3.45 3.31 12.18
N PHE A 37 2.22 3.33 12.70
CA PHE A 37 1.49 4.59 12.87
C PHE A 37 2.17 5.53 13.86
N PHE A 38 2.59 5.04 15.02
CA PHE A 38 3.30 5.86 16.01
C PHE A 38 4.70 6.26 15.53
N GLU A 39 5.34 5.45 14.68
CA GLU A 39 6.60 5.82 14.05
C GLU A 39 6.47 6.97 13.04
N ILE A 40 5.37 7.04 12.28
CA ILE A 40 5.14 8.17 11.36
C ILE A 40 4.71 9.44 12.12
N LEU A 41 4.21 9.28 13.35
CA LEU A 41 3.94 10.40 14.25
C LEU A 41 5.20 10.92 14.93
N ASP A 42 6.40 10.43 14.64
CA ASP A 42 7.63 10.99 15.20
C ASP A 42 7.93 12.38 14.58
N PRO A 43 7.80 13.48 15.34
CA PRO A 43 7.98 14.82 14.80
C PRO A 43 9.46 15.11 14.43
N THR A 44 10.40 14.27 14.87
CA THR A 44 11.82 14.38 14.53
C THR A 44 12.14 13.82 13.15
N ASN A 45 11.27 12.95 12.60
CA ASN A 45 11.50 12.26 11.34
C ASN A 45 10.52 12.68 10.23
N LYS A 46 10.76 13.87 9.68
CA LYS A 46 9.92 14.49 8.63
C LYS A 46 9.73 13.62 7.38
N LYS A 47 10.65 12.70 7.07
CA LYS A 47 10.58 11.86 5.86
C LYS A 47 9.51 10.77 5.93
N LYS A 48 9.09 10.40 7.15
CA LYS A 48 8.14 9.30 7.37
C LYS A 48 6.69 9.73 7.18
N PHE A 49 6.36 10.98 7.49
CA PHE A 49 5.00 11.49 7.37
C PHE A 49 4.78 12.10 5.98
N LYS A 50 3.91 11.46 5.19
CA LYS A 50 3.60 11.89 3.82
C LYS A 50 2.17 12.40 3.71
N GLN A 51 1.96 13.42 2.88
CA GLN A 51 0.65 14.06 2.69
C GLN A 51 -0.41 13.12 2.09
N ASP A 52 -0.01 12.10 1.33
CA ASP A 52 -0.92 11.09 0.77
C ASP A 52 -1.61 10.24 1.86
N LEU A 53 -1.13 10.30 3.10
CA LEU A 53 -1.75 9.63 4.24
C LEU A 53 -2.90 10.43 4.88
N TRP A 54 -2.95 11.75 4.69
CA TRP A 54 -3.86 12.63 5.44
C TRP A 54 -5.33 12.29 5.18
N THR A 55 -5.66 11.98 3.92
CA THR A 55 -7.00 11.60 3.50
C THR A 55 -7.44 10.25 4.07
N LEU A 56 -6.50 9.39 4.50
CA LEU A 56 -6.79 8.10 5.12
C LEU A 56 -7.21 8.25 6.58
N PHE A 57 -6.79 9.32 7.26
CA PHE A 57 -7.14 9.54 8.67
C PHE A 57 -8.63 9.84 8.85
N VAL A 58 -9.26 10.47 7.85
CA VAL A 58 -10.71 10.73 7.81
C VAL A 58 -11.52 9.44 8.03
N PRO A 59 -11.41 8.41 7.19
CA PRO A 59 -12.16 7.17 7.39
C PRO A 59 -11.61 6.31 8.55
N ILE A 60 -10.33 6.41 8.93
CA ILE A 60 -9.79 5.68 10.08
C ILE A 60 -10.47 6.15 11.37
N PHE A 61 -10.42 7.45 11.64
CA PHE A 61 -10.94 8.08 12.86
C PHE A 61 -12.40 8.52 12.76
N GLN A 62 -13.04 8.35 11.61
CA GLN A 62 -14.42 8.77 11.35
C GLN A 62 -14.65 10.25 11.63
N THR A 63 -13.70 11.08 11.19
CA THR A 63 -13.67 12.52 11.47
C THR A 63 -13.64 13.33 10.16
N PRO A 64 -14.28 14.51 10.09
CA PRO A 64 -14.15 15.41 8.95
C PRO A 64 -12.69 15.78 8.65
N PHE A 65 -12.36 16.04 7.38
CA PHE A 65 -10.99 16.39 6.96
C PHE A 65 -10.46 17.66 7.64
N VAL A 66 -11.33 18.62 7.96
CA VAL A 66 -10.96 19.85 8.70
C VAL A 66 -10.37 19.58 10.08
N ASN A 67 -10.71 18.45 10.71
CA ASN A 67 -10.14 18.06 12.01
C ASN A 67 -8.77 17.40 11.89
N VAL A 68 -8.34 17.04 10.68
CA VAL A 68 -6.99 16.53 10.38
C VAL A 68 -6.07 17.70 10.03
N LEU A 69 -6.58 18.67 9.28
CA LEU A 69 -5.83 19.82 8.81
C LEU A 69 -5.51 20.83 9.91
N PRO A 70 -4.46 21.66 9.74
CA PRO A 70 -4.20 22.76 10.65
C PRO A 70 -5.31 23.82 10.54
N SER A 71 -5.53 24.59 11.61
CA SER A 71 -6.45 25.72 11.58
C SER A 71 -6.01 26.75 10.52
N ALA A 72 -6.97 27.42 9.88
CA ALA A 72 -6.71 28.33 8.76
C ALA A 72 -5.77 29.53 9.09
N HIS A 73 -5.57 29.81 10.38
CA HIS A 73 -4.72 30.90 10.87
C HIS A 73 -3.28 30.46 11.23
N VAL A 74 -2.92 29.20 10.97
CA VAL A 74 -1.56 28.71 11.22
C VAL A 74 -0.63 29.20 10.12
N GLY A 75 0.50 29.81 10.49
CA GLY A 75 1.56 30.19 9.56
C GLY A 75 2.13 28.96 8.85
N ALA A 76 1.57 28.60 7.69
CA ALA A 76 1.81 27.30 7.04
C ALA A 76 3.28 27.10 6.61
N GLU A 77 3.99 28.20 6.38
CA GLU A 77 5.40 28.24 5.97
C GLU A 77 6.37 28.44 7.15
N GLU A 78 5.85 28.60 8.37
CA GLU A 78 6.70 28.81 9.55
C GLU A 78 7.47 27.55 9.91
N GLU A 79 8.74 27.72 10.25
CA GLU A 79 9.56 26.62 10.72
C GLU A 79 9.41 26.39 12.22
N VAL A 80 8.99 25.19 12.59
CA VAL A 80 9.02 24.70 13.96
C VAL A 80 10.43 24.24 14.30
N LYS A 81 10.99 24.85 15.37
CA LYS A 81 12.21 24.39 16.04
C LYS A 81 11.81 23.33 17.08
N LEU A 82 12.33 22.12 16.92
CA LEU A 82 12.05 20.97 17.78
C LEU A 82 13.32 20.58 18.53
N THR A 83 13.24 20.56 19.86
CA THR A 83 14.25 19.92 20.71
C THR A 83 13.62 18.68 21.30
N SER A 84 14.11 17.49 20.94
CA SER A 84 13.47 16.22 21.30
C SER A 84 14.38 15.33 22.15
N THR A 85 13.77 14.62 23.09
CA THR A 85 14.34 13.44 23.73
C THR A 85 13.38 12.26 23.56
N ALA A 86 13.84 11.19 22.92
CA ALA A 86 13.06 9.96 22.76
C ALA A 86 13.50 8.93 23.79
N ASN A 87 12.56 8.46 24.62
CA ASN A 87 12.81 7.40 25.58
C ASN A 87 12.08 6.14 25.12
N TYR A 88 12.86 5.14 24.70
CA TYR A 88 12.38 3.83 24.32
C TYR A 88 12.52 2.88 25.51
N ASN A 89 11.41 2.35 26.01
CA ASN A 89 11.46 1.26 26.97
C ASN A 89 10.57 0.09 26.50
N LYS A 90 10.73 -1.08 27.11
CA LYS A 90 10.00 -2.31 26.70
C LYS A 90 8.47 -2.23 26.86
N LYS A 91 7.93 -1.22 27.57
CA LYS A 91 6.51 -1.09 27.93
C LYS A 91 5.82 0.11 27.26
N SER A 92 6.57 1.06 26.74
CA SER A 92 6.07 2.29 26.16
C SER A 92 7.11 2.97 25.28
N THR A 93 6.65 3.61 24.21
CA THR A 93 7.42 4.60 23.46
C THR A 93 6.96 5.97 23.91
N ILE A 94 7.90 6.84 24.31
CA ILE A 94 7.60 8.22 24.73
C ILE A 94 8.46 9.18 23.91
N TYR A 95 7.81 10.08 23.18
CA TYR A 95 8.44 11.24 22.55
C TYR A 95 8.20 12.46 23.43
N ARG A 96 9.27 13.06 23.93
CA ARG A 96 9.23 14.35 24.62
C ARG A 96 9.88 15.40 23.75
N PHE A 97 9.21 16.50 23.52
CA PHE A 97 9.79 17.56 22.72
C PHE A 97 9.27 18.93 23.14
N THR A 98 10.15 19.92 22.95
CA THR A 98 9.86 21.33 23.10
C THR A 98 9.68 21.92 21.72
N VAL A 99 8.57 22.62 21.52
CA VAL A 99 8.16 23.25 20.28
C VAL A 99 8.28 24.75 20.43
N ASN A 100 9.02 25.39 19.52
CA ASN A 100 9.07 26.83 19.40
C ASN A 100 8.66 27.24 17.98
N TYR A 101 7.72 28.18 17.88
CA TYR A 101 7.34 28.85 16.63
C TYR A 101 7.37 30.37 16.84
N GLU A 102 7.71 31.09 15.78
CA GLU A 102 7.61 32.56 15.73
C GLU A 102 6.22 32.87 15.18
N ASP A 103 5.32 33.46 15.97
CA ASP A 103 4.00 33.83 15.47
C ASP A 103 4.13 35.15 14.73
N ARG A 104 3.88 35.13 13.42
CA ARG A 104 3.77 36.35 12.62
C ARG A 104 2.34 36.82 12.66
N THR A 105 2.08 37.89 13.41
CA THR A 105 0.79 38.55 13.43
C THR A 105 0.86 39.82 12.61
N GLU A 106 0.01 39.93 11.58
CA GLU A 106 -0.11 41.15 10.80
C GLU A 106 -1.14 42.06 11.47
N ASP A 107 -0.76 43.29 11.79
CA ASP A 107 -1.71 44.25 12.35
C ASP A 107 -2.67 44.79 11.28
N LYS A 108 -3.66 45.58 11.71
CA LYS A 108 -4.66 46.18 10.81
C LYS A 108 -4.07 47.11 9.74
N ASN A 109 -2.79 47.46 9.84
CA ASN A 109 -2.06 48.34 8.91
C ASN A 109 -1.07 47.56 8.02
N GLY A 110 -1.05 46.23 8.09
CA GLY A 110 -0.16 45.40 7.28
C GLY A 110 1.26 45.29 7.83
N VAL A 111 1.50 45.63 9.10
CA VAL A 111 2.83 45.51 9.72
C VAL A 111 2.97 44.13 10.35
N GLU A 112 3.98 43.38 9.93
CA GLU A 112 4.35 42.10 10.54
C GLU A 112 4.94 42.31 11.95
N HIS A 113 4.27 41.79 12.97
CA HIS A 113 4.78 41.68 14.33
C HIS A 113 5.30 40.27 14.56
N LYS A 114 6.57 40.15 14.93
CA LYS A 114 7.17 38.88 15.39
C LYS A 114 6.93 38.73 16.88
N ILE A 115 6.02 37.84 17.26
CA ILE A 115 5.78 37.51 18.66
C ILE A 115 6.53 36.20 18.95
N ALA A 116 7.50 36.26 19.87
CA ALA A 116 8.11 35.05 20.41
C ALA A 116 7.09 34.37 21.32
N VAL A 117 6.55 33.24 20.86
CA VAL A 117 5.62 32.42 21.67
C VAL A 117 6.43 31.63 22.69
N GLU A 118 5.90 31.48 23.90
CA GLU A 118 6.54 30.65 24.91
C GLU A 118 6.70 29.20 24.41
N PRO A 119 7.82 28.52 24.74
CA PRO A 119 8.04 27.14 24.36
C PRO A 119 6.91 26.21 24.83
N GLU A 120 6.31 25.45 23.93
CA GLU A 120 5.32 24.42 24.28
C GLU A 120 6.04 23.09 24.58
N TYR A 121 5.75 22.49 25.73
CA TYR A 121 6.31 21.20 26.14
C TYR A 121 5.29 20.09 25.92
N LEU A 122 5.62 19.13 25.07
CA LEU A 122 4.71 18.05 24.68
C LEU A 122 5.30 16.67 24.99
N GLU A 123 4.43 15.76 25.43
CA GLU A 123 4.74 14.34 25.62
C GLU A 123 3.75 13.49 24.83
N TRP A 124 4.23 12.78 23.81
CA TRP A 124 3.46 11.78 23.07
C TRP A 124 3.82 10.38 23.54
N LYS A 125 2.82 9.60 23.93
CA LYS A 125 3.02 8.31 24.58
C LYS A 125 2.21 7.19 23.92
N LYS A 126 2.90 6.11 23.59
CA LYS A 126 2.32 4.81 23.24
C LYS A 126 2.52 3.83 24.38
N LYS A 127 1.45 3.17 24.81
CA LYS A 127 1.55 1.96 25.65
C LYS A 127 1.73 0.75 24.73
N VAL A 128 2.68 -0.13 25.05
CA VAL A 128 2.87 -1.41 24.36
C VAL A 128 2.14 -2.47 25.16
N VAL A 129 1.07 -3.03 24.59
CA VAL A 129 0.35 -4.17 25.19
C VAL A 129 0.93 -5.44 24.58
N THR A 130 1.48 -6.33 25.41
CA THR A 130 2.04 -7.61 24.96
C THR A 130 1.32 -8.78 25.62
N GLY A 131 1.05 -9.84 24.86
CA GLY A 131 0.55 -11.11 25.39
C GLY A 131 -0.97 -11.21 25.58
N GLU A 132 -1.75 -10.19 25.20
CA GLU A 132 -3.21 -10.33 25.18
C GLU A 132 -3.66 -11.20 24.00
N ARG A 133 -4.35 -12.30 24.33
CA ARG A 133 -4.90 -13.20 23.31
C ARG A 133 -6.20 -12.62 22.78
N LYS A 134 -6.12 -11.97 21.62
CA LYS A 134 -7.29 -11.44 20.91
C LYS A 134 -8.25 -12.59 20.54
N VAL A 135 -9.53 -12.44 20.88
CA VAL A 135 -10.57 -13.46 20.67
C VAL A 135 -11.21 -13.24 19.30
N GLU A 136 -11.52 -14.33 18.60
CA GLU A 136 -12.18 -14.26 17.30
C GLU A 136 -13.64 -13.83 17.42
N ASN A 137 -14.01 -12.84 16.61
CA ASN A 137 -15.39 -12.51 16.31
C ASN A 137 -15.95 -13.45 15.22
N LYS A 138 -16.58 -14.56 15.63
CA LYS A 138 -17.10 -15.58 14.68
C LYS A 138 -18.10 -15.02 13.67
N PRO A 139 -19.08 -14.16 14.05
CA PRO A 139 -19.98 -13.52 13.10
C PRO A 139 -19.21 -12.77 11.99
N LEU A 140 -18.19 -12.00 12.35
CA LEU A 140 -17.36 -11.31 11.36
C LEU A 140 -16.64 -12.30 10.45
N THR A 141 -15.99 -13.32 11.00
CA THR A 141 -15.27 -14.31 10.20
C THR A 141 -16.22 -15.01 9.21
N HIS A 142 -17.43 -15.37 9.63
CA HIS A 142 -18.42 -15.97 8.73
C HIS A 142 -18.87 -15.00 7.64
N TYR A 143 -19.10 -13.74 7.97
CA TYR A 143 -19.46 -12.73 6.98
C TYR A 143 -18.32 -12.49 5.97
N LEU A 144 -17.06 -12.46 6.42
CA LEU A 144 -15.92 -12.36 5.51
C LEU A 144 -15.80 -13.59 4.59
N LYS A 145 -16.11 -14.80 5.07
CA LYS A 145 -16.19 -16.00 4.22
C LYS A 145 -17.30 -15.88 3.17
N PHE A 146 -18.46 -15.35 3.54
CA PHE A 146 -19.52 -15.04 2.60
C PHE A 146 -19.08 -14.01 1.56
N LEU A 147 -18.41 -12.93 1.97
CA LEU A 147 -17.84 -11.95 1.02
C LEU A 147 -16.83 -12.60 0.06
N ILE A 148 -16.04 -13.56 0.53
CA ILE A 148 -15.13 -14.34 -0.32
C ILE A 148 -15.92 -15.17 -1.34
N SER A 149 -16.97 -15.89 -0.93
CA SER A 149 -17.78 -16.67 -1.87
C SER A 149 -18.49 -15.81 -2.91
N GLU A 150 -18.86 -14.58 -2.54
CA GLU A 150 -19.45 -13.58 -3.45
C GLU A 150 -18.41 -12.87 -4.33
N GLY A 151 -17.12 -13.13 -4.15
CA GLY A 151 -16.07 -12.55 -4.98
C GLY A 151 -15.59 -11.15 -4.58
N PHE A 152 -15.94 -10.69 -3.38
CA PHE A 152 -15.54 -9.37 -2.88
C PHE A 152 -14.01 -9.19 -2.85
N PHE A 153 -13.28 -10.28 -2.66
CA PHE A 153 -11.82 -10.30 -2.56
C PHE A 153 -11.13 -10.72 -3.87
N PHE A 154 -11.83 -10.75 -5.01
CA PHE A 154 -11.19 -10.96 -6.30
C PHE A 154 -10.18 -9.86 -6.62
N THR A 155 -10.62 -8.60 -6.49
CA THR A 155 -9.70 -7.45 -6.49
C THR A 155 -9.09 -7.31 -5.09
N PRO A 156 -7.78 -7.04 -4.96
CA PRO A 156 -7.16 -6.82 -3.66
C PRO A 156 -7.84 -5.70 -2.87
N LYS A 157 -8.12 -5.95 -1.59
CA LYS A 157 -8.74 -4.98 -0.66
C LYS A 157 -7.80 -4.66 0.49
N THR A 158 -7.67 -3.38 0.83
CA THR A 158 -6.96 -2.96 2.06
C THR A 158 -7.85 -3.17 3.28
N SER A 159 -7.25 -3.32 4.46
CA SER A 159 -8.00 -3.41 5.73
C SER A 159 -8.97 -2.24 5.93
N LEU A 160 -8.53 -1.02 5.60
CA LEU A 160 -9.38 0.18 5.68
C LEU A 160 -10.59 0.08 4.76
N PHE A 161 -10.42 -0.39 3.53
CA PHE A 161 -11.54 -0.56 2.60
C PHE A 161 -12.55 -1.59 3.12
N VAL A 162 -12.07 -2.71 3.65
CA VAL A 162 -12.95 -3.72 4.26
C VAL A 162 -13.68 -3.14 5.48
N LEU A 163 -13.00 -2.38 6.34
CA LEU A 163 -13.64 -1.75 7.49
C LEU A 163 -14.70 -0.71 7.10
N ILE A 164 -14.44 0.10 6.07
CA ILE A 164 -15.41 1.05 5.52
C ILE A 164 -16.65 0.31 5.00
N HIS A 165 -16.45 -0.80 4.28
CA HIS A 165 -17.55 -1.66 3.83
C HIS A 165 -18.36 -2.15 5.03
N LEU A 166 -17.73 -2.74 6.03
CA LEU A 166 -18.43 -3.24 7.22
C LEU A 166 -19.23 -2.15 7.93
N ARG A 167 -18.66 -0.95 8.11
CA ARG A 167 -19.35 0.18 8.74
C ARG A 167 -20.57 0.67 7.94
N LYS A 168 -20.59 0.47 6.62
CA LYS A 168 -21.74 0.83 5.77
C LYS A 168 -22.91 -0.14 5.93
N TYR A 169 -22.64 -1.42 6.21
CA TYR A 169 -23.66 -2.49 6.23
C TYR A 169 -24.09 -2.92 7.64
N PHE A 170 -23.34 -2.58 8.68
CA PHE A 170 -23.63 -2.99 10.06
C PHE A 170 -23.74 -1.80 11.02
N ASP A 171 -24.88 -1.69 11.71
CA ASP A 171 -25.17 -0.62 12.69
C ASP A 171 -24.31 -0.69 13.97
N LYS A 172 -23.79 -1.88 14.32
CA LYS A 172 -22.82 -2.06 15.41
C LYS A 172 -21.48 -2.47 14.80
N PRO A 173 -20.48 -1.57 14.74
CA PRO A 173 -19.32 -1.79 13.91
C PRO A 173 -18.39 -2.81 14.56
N PHE A 174 -18.05 -3.83 13.79
CA PHE A 174 -16.83 -4.59 14.02
C PHE A 174 -15.65 -3.61 14.17
N THR A 175 -14.80 -3.87 15.16
CA THR A 175 -13.62 -3.05 15.40
C THR A 175 -12.51 -3.37 14.39
N ALA A 176 -11.53 -2.49 14.29
CA ALA A 176 -10.31 -2.77 13.53
C ALA A 176 -9.60 -4.03 14.07
N GLU A 177 -9.65 -4.23 15.38
CA GLU A 177 -9.12 -5.42 16.04
C GLU A 177 -9.85 -6.69 15.60
N ASP A 178 -11.19 -6.70 15.66
CA ASP A 178 -12.02 -7.82 15.22
C ASP A 178 -11.65 -8.22 13.78
N LEU A 179 -11.58 -7.22 12.89
CA LEU A 179 -11.21 -7.41 11.50
C LEU A 179 -9.80 -7.97 11.35
N GLY A 180 -8.83 -7.45 12.10
CA GLY A 180 -7.46 -7.93 12.11
C GLY A 180 -7.35 -9.40 12.55
N VAL A 181 -8.12 -9.82 13.55
CA VAL A 181 -8.19 -11.23 13.99
C VAL A 181 -8.80 -12.11 12.90
N SER A 182 -9.97 -11.73 12.36
CA SER A 182 -10.66 -12.54 11.35
C SER A 182 -9.84 -12.67 10.06
N ILE A 183 -9.24 -11.59 9.54
CA ILE A 183 -8.38 -11.65 8.35
C ILE A 183 -7.15 -12.53 8.59
N ARG A 184 -6.46 -12.38 9.74
CA ARG A 184 -5.30 -13.25 10.06
C ARG A 184 -5.67 -14.73 10.06
N LYS A 185 -6.86 -15.07 10.52
CA LYS A 185 -7.35 -16.45 10.49
C LYS A 185 -7.59 -16.94 9.06
N LEU A 186 -8.20 -16.11 8.21
CA LEU A 186 -8.44 -16.43 6.80
C LEU A 186 -7.14 -16.53 5.98
N CYS A 187 -6.07 -15.85 6.42
CA CYS A 187 -4.74 -15.93 5.83
C CYS A 187 -3.84 -17.04 6.41
N ARG A 188 -4.30 -17.80 7.41
CA ARG A 188 -3.46 -18.75 8.14
C ARG A 188 -3.05 -19.91 7.22
N ARG A 189 -1.75 -20.11 7.07
CA ARG A 189 -1.15 -21.27 6.39
C ARG A 189 -0.74 -22.30 7.43
N GLN A 190 -1.58 -23.30 7.67
CA GLN A 190 -1.27 -24.40 8.58
C GLN A 190 -1.92 -25.69 8.06
N ALA A 191 -1.23 -26.83 8.26
CA ALA A 191 -1.77 -28.15 7.93
C ALA A 191 -3.16 -28.37 8.55
N GLY A 192 -4.12 -28.80 7.72
CA GLY A 192 -5.51 -29.02 8.13
C GLY A 192 -6.37 -27.77 8.27
N ILE A 193 -5.84 -26.57 8.00
CA ILE A 193 -6.61 -25.33 7.95
C ILE A 193 -6.62 -24.82 6.51
N GLU A 194 -7.81 -24.70 5.93
CA GLU A 194 -8.00 -24.08 4.63
C GLU A 194 -7.66 -22.58 4.70
N THR A 195 -6.61 -22.18 3.99
CA THR A 195 -6.32 -20.76 3.74
C THR A 195 -7.32 -20.26 2.71
N LEU A 196 -7.95 -19.11 2.95
CA LEU A 196 -8.96 -18.54 2.04
C LEU A 196 -8.52 -17.21 1.44
N LEU A 197 -7.63 -16.49 2.12
CA LEU A 197 -7.07 -15.23 1.65
C LEU A 197 -5.55 -15.29 1.61
N GLN A 198 -4.96 -14.61 0.64
CA GLN A 198 -3.55 -14.24 0.67
C GLN A 198 -3.38 -12.76 0.99
N ARG A 199 -2.34 -12.46 1.78
CA ARG A 199 -1.87 -11.10 2.01
C ARG A 199 -0.84 -10.75 0.94
N ASN A 200 -1.06 -9.63 0.26
CA ASN A 200 -0.16 -9.07 -0.76
C ASN A 200 0.46 -7.76 -0.25
N ILE A 201 1.41 -7.21 -0.99
CA ILE A 201 2.02 -5.90 -0.74
C ILE A 201 1.87 -5.07 -2.01
N ASP A 202 1.05 -4.02 -1.93
CA ASP A 202 0.72 -3.11 -3.02
C ASP A 202 1.06 -1.67 -2.59
N ASP A 203 1.93 -0.98 -3.32
CA ASP A 203 2.40 0.38 -2.98
C ASP A 203 2.86 0.51 -1.52
N SER A 204 3.62 -0.50 -1.07
CA SER A 204 4.09 -0.63 0.31
C SER A 204 2.98 -0.83 1.36
N ARG A 205 1.75 -1.16 0.98
CA ARG A 205 0.62 -1.43 1.88
C ARG A 205 0.14 -2.88 1.74
N TYR A 206 -0.32 -3.46 2.84
CA TYR A 206 -0.95 -4.76 2.84
C TYR A 206 -2.34 -4.69 2.22
N SER A 207 -2.60 -5.63 1.32
CA SER A 207 -3.91 -5.91 0.75
C SER A 207 -4.23 -7.39 0.87
N TYR A 208 -5.50 -7.73 0.72
CA TYR A 208 -6.00 -9.11 0.84
C TYR A 208 -6.79 -9.47 -0.40
N SER A 209 -6.56 -10.67 -0.91
CA SER A 209 -7.29 -11.21 -2.06
C SER A 209 -7.49 -12.69 -1.90
N GLU A 210 -8.37 -13.26 -2.72
CA GLU A 210 -8.51 -14.71 -2.86
C GLU A 210 -7.21 -15.37 -3.32
N LEU A 211 -7.15 -16.68 -3.10
CA LEU A 211 -6.03 -17.51 -3.52
C LEU A 211 -6.07 -17.76 -5.02
N TYR A 212 -4.92 -17.61 -5.64
CA TYR A 212 -4.70 -17.98 -7.02
C TYR A 212 -3.54 -18.97 -7.06
N ASP A 213 -3.71 -20.03 -7.83
CA ASP A 213 -2.62 -20.94 -8.15
C ASP A 213 -1.85 -20.38 -9.34
N ILE A 214 -0.53 -20.24 -9.21
CA ILE A 214 0.35 -19.90 -10.32
C ILE A 214 1.31 -21.07 -10.52
N SER A 215 1.21 -21.68 -11.68
CA SER A 215 1.91 -22.92 -12.03
C SER A 215 2.35 -22.91 -13.49
N ALA A 216 3.20 -23.86 -13.87
CA ALA A 216 3.61 -24.03 -15.26
C ALA A 216 2.39 -24.37 -16.15
N LEU A 217 2.43 -23.89 -17.39
CA LEU A 217 1.49 -24.25 -18.44
C LEU A 217 2.25 -25.09 -19.47
N ASP A 218 2.03 -26.39 -19.45
CA ASP A 218 2.77 -27.34 -20.29
C ASP A 218 2.30 -27.27 -21.74
N GLU A 219 0.98 -27.27 -21.96
CA GLU A 219 0.39 -27.19 -23.30
C GLU A 219 -0.54 -25.99 -23.45
N VAL A 220 -0.39 -25.23 -24.55
CA VAL A 220 -1.24 -24.06 -24.85
C VAL A 220 -2.68 -24.45 -25.10
N SER A 221 -2.91 -25.68 -25.59
CA SER A 221 -4.23 -26.30 -25.80
C SER A 221 -5.05 -26.40 -24.51
N GLU A 222 -4.44 -26.32 -23.33
CA GLU A 222 -5.17 -26.28 -22.06
C GLU A 222 -5.90 -24.94 -21.85
N LEU A 223 -5.49 -23.87 -22.53
CA LEU A 223 -6.11 -22.55 -22.37
C LEU A 223 -7.57 -22.57 -22.82
N PRO A 224 -8.49 -21.93 -22.06
CA PRO A 224 -9.82 -21.60 -22.55
C PRO A 224 -9.74 -20.79 -23.86
N GLU A 225 -10.71 -20.95 -24.76
CA GLU A 225 -10.76 -20.31 -26.08
C GLU A 225 -10.41 -18.82 -26.06
N VAL A 226 -11.02 -18.07 -25.13
CA VAL A 226 -10.77 -16.62 -24.95
C VAL A 226 -9.30 -16.29 -24.65
N LEU A 227 -8.59 -17.15 -23.92
CA LEU A 227 -7.17 -16.98 -23.64
C LEU A 227 -6.29 -17.56 -24.76
N LEU A 228 -6.73 -18.62 -25.41
CA LEU A 228 -6.03 -19.25 -26.53
C LEU A 228 -5.88 -18.27 -27.70
N GLU A 229 -6.93 -17.50 -28.02
CA GLU A 229 -6.91 -16.44 -29.04
C GLU A 229 -5.91 -15.30 -28.71
N MET A 230 -5.56 -15.13 -27.44
CA MET A 230 -4.61 -14.12 -26.98
C MET A 230 -3.17 -14.65 -26.90
N ALA A 231 -2.96 -15.96 -27.09
CA ALA A 231 -1.63 -16.56 -27.01
C ALA A 231 -0.78 -16.18 -28.22
N SER A 232 0.53 -16.07 -28.00
CA SER A 232 1.47 -15.82 -29.10
C SER A 232 1.50 -17.02 -30.05
N SER A 233 1.57 -16.74 -31.35
CA SER A 233 1.85 -17.76 -32.37
C SER A 233 3.33 -18.17 -32.40
N SER A 234 4.21 -17.48 -31.66
CA SER A 234 5.64 -17.77 -31.61
C SER A 234 5.97 -18.93 -30.66
N THR A 235 7.07 -19.63 -30.95
CA THR A 235 7.66 -20.57 -30.00
C THR A 235 8.22 -19.81 -28.81
N VAL A 236 7.81 -20.21 -27.60
CA VAL A 236 8.30 -19.62 -26.35
C VAL A 236 8.96 -20.68 -25.48
N THR A 237 9.95 -20.28 -24.68
CA THR A 237 10.69 -21.21 -23.82
C THR A 237 9.94 -21.65 -22.56
N ALA A 238 9.04 -20.80 -22.05
CA ALA A 238 8.31 -21.09 -20.82
C ALA A 238 6.95 -20.39 -20.81
N ARG A 239 5.97 -21.02 -20.17
CA ARG A 239 4.65 -20.47 -19.91
C ARG A 239 4.22 -20.74 -18.48
N TYR A 240 3.54 -19.76 -17.89
CA TYR A 240 2.91 -19.93 -16.59
C TYR A 240 1.46 -19.46 -16.66
N LYS A 241 0.58 -20.17 -15.96
CA LYS A 241 -0.84 -19.87 -15.86
C LYS A 241 -1.18 -19.39 -14.46
N ILE A 242 -2.20 -18.54 -14.37
CA ILE A 242 -2.84 -18.18 -13.10
C ILE A 242 -4.27 -18.73 -13.11
N LYS A 243 -4.60 -19.55 -12.09
CA LYS A 243 -5.87 -20.27 -11.99
C LYS A 243 -6.56 -19.93 -10.67
N HIS A 244 -7.87 -19.76 -10.75
CA HIS A 244 -8.76 -19.76 -9.60
C HIS A 244 -9.43 -21.13 -9.45
N GLN A 245 -9.64 -21.57 -8.21
CA GLN A 245 -10.22 -22.90 -7.94
C GLN A 245 -11.61 -23.07 -8.59
N VAL A 246 -12.46 -22.03 -8.49
CA VAL A 246 -13.84 -22.08 -8.99
C VAL A 246 -13.98 -21.54 -10.42
N ARG A 247 -13.14 -20.56 -10.79
CA ARG A 247 -13.31 -19.81 -12.06
C ARG A 247 -12.40 -20.29 -13.19
N GLY A 248 -11.56 -21.29 -12.91
CA GLY A 248 -10.63 -21.83 -13.89
C GLY A 248 -9.48 -20.86 -14.19
N MET A 249 -8.93 -20.95 -15.40
CA MET A 249 -7.78 -20.15 -15.80
C MET A 249 -8.18 -18.69 -16.03
N LEU A 250 -7.45 -17.79 -15.38
CA LEU A 250 -7.70 -16.34 -15.44
C LEU A 250 -6.74 -15.62 -16.36
N GLY A 251 -5.59 -16.21 -16.67
CA GLY A 251 -4.56 -15.60 -17.52
C GLY A 251 -3.29 -16.45 -17.60
N PHE A 252 -2.34 -15.97 -18.39
CA PHE A 252 -1.04 -16.60 -18.57
C PHE A 252 0.03 -15.56 -18.92
N ILE A 253 1.29 -15.98 -18.81
CA ILE A 253 2.48 -15.23 -19.20
C ILE A 253 3.38 -16.15 -20.04
N GLU A 254 3.93 -15.61 -21.13
CA GLU A 254 4.82 -16.31 -22.05
C GLU A 254 6.20 -15.63 -22.07
N LEU A 255 7.24 -16.45 -22.00
CA LEU A 255 8.62 -15.99 -21.85
C LEU A 255 9.56 -16.67 -22.85
N ASN A 256 10.49 -15.88 -23.38
CA ASN A 256 11.73 -16.37 -23.99
C ASN A 256 12.88 -16.12 -23.02
N ASN A 257 13.27 -17.15 -22.27
CA ASN A 257 14.12 -17.07 -21.10
C ASN A 257 13.60 -16.06 -20.07
N ARG A 258 14.14 -14.85 -20.08
CA ARG A 258 13.79 -13.73 -19.20
C ARG A 258 13.27 -12.53 -19.98
N GLU A 259 12.82 -12.76 -21.20
CA GLU A 259 12.15 -11.79 -22.04
C GLU A 259 10.66 -12.07 -22.08
N LEU A 260 9.88 -11.07 -21.67
CA LEU A 260 8.42 -11.11 -21.71
C LEU A 260 7.96 -11.00 -23.16
N VAL A 261 7.39 -12.10 -23.67
CA VAL A 261 6.82 -12.17 -25.03
C VAL A 261 5.37 -11.70 -24.98
N ASN A 262 4.61 -12.21 -24.02
CA ASN A 262 3.19 -11.92 -23.92
C ASN A 262 2.70 -12.10 -22.49
N ILE A 263 1.68 -11.34 -22.13
CA ILE A 263 0.92 -11.54 -20.90
C ILE A 263 -0.55 -11.22 -21.17
N ALA A 264 -1.40 -12.18 -20.89
CA ALA A 264 -2.82 -12.05 -21.15
C ALA A 264 -3.62 -12.41 -19.90
N VAL A 265 -4.67 -11.63 -19.69
CA VAL A 265 -5.66 -11.86 -18.64
C VAL A 265 -7.02 -11.85 -19.29
N HIS A 266 -7.83 -12.84 -18.91
CA HIS A 266 -9.17 -13.00 -19.42
C HIS A 266 -9.96 -11.69 -19.16
N PRO A 267 -10.73 -11.18 -20.15
CA PRO A 267 -11.33 -9.83 -20.10
C PRO A 267 -12.07 -9.49 -18.80
N ASN A 268 -12.83 -10.44 -18.27
CA ASN A 268 -13.60 -10.29 -17.02
C ASN A 268 -12.75 -10.07 -15.76
N PHE A 269 -11.42 -10.22 -15.84
CA PHE A 269 -10.51 -10.16 -14.69
C PHE A 269 -9.34 -9.18 -14.87
N ARG A 270 -9.37 -8.33 -15.91
CA ARG A 270 -8.26 -7.39 -16.23
C ARG A 270 -7.89 -6.45 -15.08
N GLU A 271 -8.88 -5.98 -14.32
CA GLU A 271 -8.68 -5.05 -13.20
C GLU A 271 -8.21 -5.72 -11.90
N MET A 272 -8.00 -7.05 -11.90
CA MET A 272 -7.74 -7.82 -10.69
C MET A 272 -6.24 -8.07 -10.43
N ARG A 273 -5.36 -7.34 -11.14
CA ARG A 273 -3.89 -7.45 -11.03
C ARG A 273 -3.33 -8.85 -11.34
N MET A 274 -4.05 -9.69 -12.07
CA MET A 274 -3.58 -11.03 -12.44
C MET A 274 -2.26 -10.97 -13.22
N ALA A 275 -2.13 -10.01 -14.13
CA ALA A 275 -0.90 -9.77 -14.89
C ALA A 275 0.28 -9.42 -13.96
N ALA A 276 0.08 -8.50 -13.01
CA ALA A 276 1.12 -8.12 -12.05
C ALA A 276 1.57 -9.32 -11.20
N ARG A 277 0.63 -10.18 -10.77
CA ARG A 277 0.94 -11.40 -10.00
C ARG A 277 1.77 -12.40 -10.79
N LEU A 278 1.47 -12.59 -12.07
CA LEU A 278 2.26 -13.44 -12.97
C LEU A 278 3.69 -12.88 -13.12
N LEU A 279 3.85 -11.57 -13.26
CA LEU A 279 5.16 -10.92 -13.31
C LEU A 279 5.93 -11.12 -11.99
N ASP A 280 5.28 -10.91 -10.85
CA ASP A 280 5.89 -11.08 -9.52
C ASP A 280 6.33 -12.53 -9.29
N TYR A 281 5.52 -13.50 -9.72
CA TYR A 281 5.85 -14.92 -9.64
C TYR A 281 7.11 -15.24 -10.47
N VAL A 282 7.15 -14.81 -11.73
CA VAL A 282 8.31 -15.03 -12.60
C VAL A 282 9.56 -14.34 -12.06
N MET A 283 9.43 -13.14 -11.49
CA MET A 283 10.53 -12.47 -10.79
C MET A 283 11.01 -13.24 -9.55
N ALA A 284 10.12 -13.97 -8.86
CA ALA A 284 10.48 -14.74 -7.68
C ALA A 284 11.22 -16.05 -8.00
N LEU A 285 11.00 -16.62 -9.21
CA LEU A 285 11.69 -17.84 -9.68
C LEU A 285 13.20 -17.63 -9.83
N ASP A 286 13.61 -16.48 -10.35
CA ASP A 286 15.01 -16.06 -10.41
C ASP A 286 15.15 -14.59 -10.00
N LYS A 287 15.59 -14.40 -8.75
CA LYS A 287 15.78 -13.08 -8.15
C LYS A 287 17.09 -12.40 -8.56
N LYS A 288 17.93 -13.03 -9.39
CA LYS A 288 19.22 -12.48 -9.83
C LYS A 288 19.18 -11.94 -11.25
N ALA A 289 18.34 -12.51 -12.12
CA ALA A 289 18.18 -12.04 -13.49
C ALA A 289 17.05 -11.00 -13.59
N PRO A 290 17.22 -9.90 -14.34
CA PRO A 290 16.12 -8.99 -14.64
C PRO A 290 15.09 -9.68 -15.54
N LEU A 291 13.89 -9.09 -15.64
CA LEU A 291 12.90 -9.41 -16.66
C LEU A 291 12.87 -8.26 -17.67
N THR A 292 12.98 -8.55 -18.95
CA THR A 292 12.99 -7.53 -20.03
C THR A 292 11.76 -7.64 -20.92
N VAL A 293 11.39 -6.54 -21.57
CA VAL A 293 10.31 -6.52 -22.56
C VAL A 293 10.59 -5.44 -23.61
N GLU A 294 10.21 -5.70 -24.85
CA GLU A 294 10.15 -4.69 -25.91
C GLU A 294 8.69 -4.24 -26.06
N VAL A 295 8.46 -2.93 -26.02
CA VAL A 295 7.11 -2.37 -26.07
C VAL A 295 7.08 -1.12 -26.94
N ASN A 296 5.98 -0.96 -27.67
CA ASN A 296 5.74 0.26 -28.43
C ASN A 296 5.46 1.43 -27.47
N VAL A 297 6.12 2.58 -27.65
CA VAL A 297 5.98 3.76 -26.78
C VAL A 297 4.55 4.32 -26.74
N ASN A 298 3.75 4.05 -27.78
CA ASN A 298 2.35 4.46 -27.88
C ASN A 298 1.38 3.38 -27.37
N SER A 299 1.89 2.26 -26.86
CA SER A 299 1.06 1.17 -26.35
C SER A 299 0.46 1.54 -24.98
N PRO A 300 -0.84 1.30 -24.75
CA PRO A 300 -1.44 1.43 -23.42
C PRO A 300 -0.82 0.44 -22.40
N PHE A 301 -0.08 -0.55 -22.88
CA PHE A 301 0.66 -1.49 -22.03
C PHE A 301 1.84 -0.84 -21.30
N LEU A 302 2.35 0.29 -21.81
CA LEU A 302 3.51 0.99 -21.23
C LEU A 302 3.25 1.49 -19.80
N ASP A 303 2.07 2.06 -19.55
CA ASP A 303 1.68 2.54 -18.22
C ASP A 303 1.57 1.38 -17.23
N PHE A 304 1.02 0.25 -17.68
CA PHE A 304 0.96 -0.96 -16.86
C PHE A 304 2.36 -1.47 -16.48
N LEU A 305 3.29 -1.55 -17.44
CA LEU A 305 4.67 -1.97 -17.19
C LEU A 305 5.38 -1.04 -16.21
N THR A 306 5.21 0.27 -16.39
CA THR A 306 5.77 1.30 -15.49
C THR A 306 5.25 1.13 -14.05
N ASN A 307 3.94 0.89 -13.90
CA ASN A 307 3.33 0.59 -12.60
C ASN A 307 3.81 -0.75 -12.00
N CYS A 308 4.30 -1.67 -12.83
CA CYS A 308 4.94 -2.91 -12.40
C CYS A 308 6.46 -2.77 -12.20
N SER A 309 6.98 -1.54 -12.05
CA SER A 309 8.39 -1.25 -11.80
C SER A 309 9.33 -1.61 -12.96
N PHE A 310 8.83 -1.62 -14.19
CA PHE A 310 9.70 -1.62 -15.37
C PHE A 310 10.24 -0.22 -15.63
N THR A 311 11.53 -0.12 -15.94
CA THR A 311 12.20 1.11 -16.31
C THR A 311 12.73 1.01 -17.74
N GLU A 312 12.58 2.09 -18.51
CA GLU A 312 13.17 2.23 -19.85
C GLU A 312 14.70 2.12 -19.76
N SER A 313 15.32 1.47 -20.76
CA SER A 313 16.77 1.37 -20.83
C SER A 313 17.42 2.77 -20.95
N GLU A 314 18.61 2.94 -20.37
CA GLU A 314 19.39 4.18 -20.46
C GLU A 314 19.65 4.61 -21.92
N GLU A 315 19.93 3.62 -22.77
CA GLU A 315 20.26 3.77 -24.18
C GLU A 315 19.05 4.25 -24.98
N ASP A 316 17.89 3.60 -24.83
CA ASP A 316 16.66 4.00 -25.52
C ASP A 316 16.17 5.36 -25.04
N ARG A 317 16.29 5.65 -23.73
CA ARG A 317 15.94 6.95 -23.16
C ARG A 317 16.78 8.07 -23.76
N LYS A 318 18.10 7.86 -23.91
CA LYS A 318 19.02 8.81 -24.55
C LYS A 318 18.69 8.97 -26.03
N PHE A 319 18.44 7.87 -26.73
CA PHE A 319 18.14 7.88 -28.16
C PHE A 319 16.80 8.56 -28.45
N ARG A 320 15.76 8.32 -27.65
CA ARG A 320 14.43 8.94 -27.77
C ARG A 320 14.45 10.44 -27.48
N LYS A 321 15.26 10.89 -26.52
CA LYS A 321 15.48 12.32 -26.27
C LYS A 321 16.20 13.00 -27.45
N ALA A 322 17.08 12.28 -28.14
CA ALA A 322 17.82 12.78 -29.29
C ALA A 322 17.02 12.71 -30.62
N ASN A 323 16.22 11.66 -30.79
CA ASN A 323 15.45 11.34 -32.00
C ASN A 323 14.01 10.96 -31.63
N LYS A 324 13.03 11.73 -32.12
CA LYS A 324 11.59 11.52 -31.83
C LYS A 324 10.96 10.31 -32.57
N GLU A 325 11.75 9.55 -33.32
CA GLU A 325 11.27 8.46 -34.18
C GLU A 325 11.33 7.07 -33.53
N VAL A 326 11.79 6.95 -32.27
CA VAL A 326 11.80 5.65 -31.57
C VAL A 326 10.37 5.24 -31.25
N VAL A 327 9.91 4.18 -31.91
CA VAL A 327 8.56 3.63 -31.71
C VAL A 327 8.56 2.45 -30.74
N ILE A 328 9.66 1.70 -30.63
CA ILE A 328 9.80 0.53 -29.74
C ILE A 328 10.95 0.79 -28.77
N ILE A 329 10.72 0.54 -27.48
CA ILE A 329 11.72 0.67 -26.43
C ILE A 329 11.88 -0.64 -25.66
N LYS A 330 13.07 -0.88 -25.14
CA LYS A 330 13.35 -1.96 -24.21
C LYS A 330 13.18 -1.46 -22.78
N MET A 331 12.34 -2.16 -22.03
CA MET A 331 12.19 -1.95 -20.61
C MET A 331 12.74 -3.11 -19.81
N LYS A 332 13.21 -2.82 -18.59
CA LYS A 332 13.70 -3.82 -17.64
C LYS A 332 13.04 -3.66 -16.29
N ARG A 333 12.67 -4.77 -15.67
CA ARG A 333 12.33 -4.85 -14.25
C ARG A 333 13.52 -5.43 -13.50
N GLY A 334 14.17 -4.58 -12.71
CA GLY A 334 15.41 -4.90 -12.01
C GLY A 334 15.18 -5.76 -10.75
N THR A 335 16.28 -6.18 -10.15
CA THR A 335 16.30 -6.76 -8.80
C THR A 335 16.52 -5.60 -7.81
N LYS A 336 16.03 -5.71 -6.57
CA LYS A 336 16.05 -4.66 -5.52
C LYS A 336 17.39 -3.92 -5.27
N LYS A 337 18.50 -4.34 -5.88
CA LYS A 337 19.82 -3.68 -5.82
C LYS A 337 20.06 -2.60 -6.88
N GLU A 338 19.28 -2.54 -7.97
CA GLU A 338 19.45 -1.51 -9.00
C GLU A 338 18.59 -0.25 -8.74
N GLU A 339 17.54 -0.34 -7.93
CA GLU A 339 16.62 0.77 -7.63
C GLU A 339 17.22 1.84 -6.68
N GLU A 340 18.36 1.56 -6.02
CA GLU A 340 19.03 2.51 -5.12
C GLU A 340 20.05 3.43 -5.85
N ASN A 341 20.34 3.18 -7.14
CA ASN A 341 21.35 3.93 -7.91
C ASN A 341 20.81 4.56 -9.22
N GLY A 342 19.48 4.69 -9.36
CA GLY A 342 18.82 5.26 -10.55
C GLY A 342 18.43 6.73 -10.42
#